data_AF-A0A177EEG3-F1
#
_entry.id   AF-A0A177EEG3-F1
#
_cell.length_a   1.000
_cell.length_b   1.000
_cell.length_c   1.000
_cell.angle_alpha   90.00
_cell.angle_beta   90.00
_cell.angle_gamma   90.00
#
_symmetry.space_group_name_H-M   'P 1'
#
loop_
_entity.id
_entity.type
_entity.pdbx_description
1 polymer ?
#
loop_
_entity_poly.entity_id
_entity_poly.type
_entity_poly.pdbx_seq_one_letter_code
_entity_poly.pdbx_strand_id
1 'polypeptide(L)'
;MEPFIEEFKRLQRVIYKSTNSYGSTLYYRNVVHVSRLIKKYLKTDSTKKTKELLVGEIQDKCQTAYVSLSSNIALGHNLGLSIGLMAIIAKLYSQSKRLNSQSISNCNSYVIQPIDSSTEEDVISDIFK
;
A
#
# COMPACT_ATOMS: atom_id res chain seq x y z
N MET A 1 6.82 -4.72 -11.38
CA MET A 1 7.37 -3.41 -10.93
C MET A 1 7.03 -2.28 -11.90
N GLU A 2 7.31 -2.45 -13.19
CA GLU A 2 7.09 -1.44 -14.25
C GLU A 2 5.70 -0.77 -14.30
N PRO A 3 4.56 -1.51 -14.24
CA PRO A 3 3.24 -0.87 -14.29
C PRO A 3 2.94 0.02 -13.07
N PHE A 4 3.55 -0.27 -11.92
CA PHE A 4 3.42 0.57 -10.72
C PHE A 4 4.17 1.89 -10.87
N ILE A 5 5.38 1.84 -11.44
CA ILE A 5 6.22 3.03 -11.68
C ILE A 5 5.59 3.91 -12.75
N GLU A 6 5.03 3.33 -13.81
CA GLU A 6 4.36 4.09 -14.87
C GLU A 6 3.16 4.86 -14.30
N GLU A 7 2.31 4.20 -13.51
CA GLU A 7 1.16 4.83 -12.90
C GLU A 7 1.57 5.91 -11.88
N PHE A 8 2.66 5.66 -11.15
CA PHE A 8 3.25 6.67 -10.26
C PHE A 8 3.74 7.90 -11.04
N LYS A 9 4.40 7.73 -12.20
CA LYS A 9 4.80 8.86 -13.06
C LYS A 9 3.58 9.64 -13.56
N ARG A 10 2.47 8.96 -13.90
CA ARG A 10 1.20 9.63 -14.27
C ARG A 10 0.67 10.46 -13.11
N LEU A 11 0.63 9.88 -11.91
CA LEU A 11 0.24 10.59 -10.69
C LEU A 11 1.06 11.88 -10.48
N GLN A 12 2.39 11.80 -10.61
CA GLN A 12 3.27 12.96 -10.44
C GLN A 12 2.98 14.08 -11.44
N ARG A 13 2.67 13.74 -12.70
CA ARG A 13 2.31 14.75 -13.71
C ARG A 13 1.01 15.45 -13.34
N VAL A 14 0.00 14.69 -12.89
CA VAL A 14 -1.29 15.27 -12.47
C VAL A 14 -1.08 16.18 -11.26
N ILE A 15 -0.37 15.71 -10.22
CA ILE A 15 -0.03 16.51 -9.02
C ILE A 15 0.62 17.83 -9.41
N TYR A 16 1.66 17.78 -10.26
CA TYR A 16 2.37 18.97 -10.69
C TYR A 16 1.43 20.01 -11.32
N LYS A 17 0.61 19.58 -12.29
CA LYS A 17 -0.35 20.46 -12.99
C LYS A 17 -1.46 21.01 -12.09
N SER A 18 -1.80 20.31 -11.01
CA SER A 18 -2.93 20.65 -10.14
C SER A 18 -2.54 21.39 -8.84
N THR A 19 -1.23 21.57 -8.58
CA THR A 19 -0.70 22.20 -7.36
C THR A 19 -1.29 23.59 -7.08
N ASN A 20 -1.26 24.47 -8.08
CA ASN A 20 -1.63 25.87 -7.87
C ASN A 20 -3.15 26.04 -7.65
N SER A 21 -3.96 25.16 -8.23
CA SER A 21 -5.42 25.23 -8.14
C SER A 21 -5.97 24.56 -6.89
N TYR A 22 -5.31 23.49 -6.41
CA TYR A 22 -5.89 22.61 -5.37
C TYR A 22 -4.95 22.31 -4.21
N GLY A 23 -3.80 22.97 -4.11
CA GLY A 23 -2.78 22.69 -3.08
C GLY A 23 -3.28 22.75 -1.63
N SER A 24 -4.32 23.55 -1.37
CA SER A 24 -4.94 23.68 -0.05
C SER A 24 -6.03 22.65 0.25
N THR A 25 -6.52 21.89 -0.74
CA THR A 25 -7.64 20.97 -0.55
C THR A 25 -7.20 19.66 0.13
N LEU A 26 -8.12 19.08 0.92
CA LEU A 26 -7.85 17.85 1.66
C LEU A 26 -7.56 16.67 0.73
N TYR A 27 -8.36 16.49 -0.33
CA TYR A 27 -8.17 15.39 -1.28
C TYR A 27 -6.79 15.49 -1.96
N TYR A 28 -6.37 16.70 -2.33
CA TYR A 28 -5.08 16.92 -2.99
C TYR A 28 -3.92 16.60 -2.03
N ARG A 29 -4.01 17.06 -0.78
CA ARG A 29 -3.02 16.73 0.26
C ARG A 29 -2.88 15.23 0.48
N ASN A 30 -3.99 14.49 0.50
CA ASN A 30 -3.99 13.03 0.63
C ASN A 30 -3.34 12.33 -0.59
N VAL A 31 -3.62 12.83 -1.80
CA VAL A 31 -2.99 12.34 -3.04
C VAL A 31 -1.48 12.62 -3.06
N VAL A 32 -1.05 13.80 -2.61
CA VAL A 32 0.38 14.13 -2.46
C VAL A 32 1.06 13.23 -1.43
N HIS A 33 0.38 12.88 -0.34
CA HIS A 33 0.92 11.98 0.67
C HIS A 33 1.21 10.59 0.07
N VAL A 34 0.30 10.03 -0.72
CA VAL A 34 0.54 8.79 -1.49
C VAL A 34 1.78 8.93 -2.35
N SER A 35 1.93 10.03 -3.09
CA SER A 35 3.12 10.26 -3.92
C SER A 35 4.41 10.30 -3.09
N ARG A 36 4.40 10.90 -1.90
CA ARG A 36 5.58 10.95 -1.02
C ARG A 36 5.97 9.57 -0.51
N LEU A 37 5.01 8.75 -0.09
CA LEU A 37 5.26 7.39 0.37
C LEU A 37 5.81 6.50 -0.76
N ILE A 38 5.27 6.62 -1.97
CA ILE A 38 5.80 5.88 -3.12
C ILE A 38 7.23 6.33 -3.45
N LYS A 39 7.53 7.64 -3.42
CA LYS A 39 8.92 8.12 -3.57
C LYS A 39 9.84 7.54 -2.51
N LYS A 40 9.40 7.49 -1.25
CA LYS A 40 10.16 6.91 -0.14
C LYS A 40 10.43 5.43 -0.41
N TYR A 41 9.41 4.67 -0.77
CA TYR A 41 9.54 3.25 -1.13
C TYR A 41 10.54 3.00 -2.26
N LEU A 42 10.46 3.78 -3.36
CA LEU A 42 11.36 3.63 -4.51
C LEU A 42 12.82 4.00 -4.21
N LYS A 43 13.07 4.88 -3.24
CA LYS A 43 14.42 5.29 -2.81
C LYS A 43 15.00 4.45 -1.68
N THR A 44 14.19 3.58 -1.08
CA THR A 44 14.59 2.82 0.11
C THR A 44 15.39 1.59 -0.33
N ASP A 45 16.67 1.50 0.06
CA ASP A 45 17.50 0.29 -0.05
C ASP A 45 17.44 -0.60 1.21
N SER A 46 16.53 -0.30 2.13
CA SER A 46 16.38 -1.02 3.41
C SER A 46 15.92 -2.47 3.25
N THR A 47 16.00 -3.19 4.36
CA THR A 47 15.58 -4.59 4.52
C THR A 47 14.14 -4.85 4.03
N LYS A 48 13.88 -6.10 3.62
CA LYS A 48 12.58 -6.58 3.12
C LYS A 48 11.41 -6.15 4.02
N LYS A 49 11.57 -6.28 5.34
CA LYS A 49 10.56 -5.92 6.35
C LYS A 49 10.17 -4.43 6.29
N THR A 50 11.13 -3.52 6.13
CA THR A 50 10.85 -2.08 6.01
C THR A 50 10.11 -1.76 4.72
N LYS A 51 10.45 -2.45 3.62
CA LYS A 51 9.73 -2.30 2.34
C LYS A 51 8.28 -2.79 2.43
N GLU A 52 8.03 -3.89 3.12
CA GLU A 52 6.67 -4.42 3.33
C GLU A 52 5.81 -3.47 4.17
N LEU A 53 6.37 -2.92 5.26
CA LEU A 53 5.68 -1.90 6.06
C LEU A 53 5.33 -0.66 5.22
N LEU A 54 6.27 -0.17 4.39
CA LEU A 54 6.01 0.96 3.48
C LEU A 54 4.93 0.64 2.45
N VAL A 55 4.87 -0.59 1.93
CA VAL A 55 3.80 -1.01 1.02
C VAL A 55 2.45 -1.01 1.74
N GLY A 56 2.39 -1.45 3.00
CA GLY A 56 1.19 -1.34 3.84
C GLY A 56 0.74 0.11 4.05
N GLU A 57 1.66 1.03 4.35
CA GLU A 57 1.36 2.47 4.47
C GLU A 57 0.85 3.07 3.17
N ILE A 58 1.43 2.69 2.03
CA ILE A 58 0.97 3.11 0.70
C ILE A 58 -0.47 2.64 0.46
N GLN A 59 -0.81 1.41 0.85
CA GLN A 59 -2.15 0.86 0.70
C GLN A 59 -3.18 1.65 1.53
N ASP A 60 -2.88 1.92 2.80
CA ASP A 60 -3.72 2.73 3.69
C ASP A 60 -3.96 4.14 3.14
N LYS A 61 -2.90 4.82 2.67
CA LYS A 61 -3.02 6.17 2.12
C LYS A 61 -3.70 6.21 0.76
N CYS A 62 -3.55 5.18 -0.07
CA CYS A 62 -4.35 5.04 -1.27
C CYS A 62 -5.84 4.95 -0.94
N GLN A 63 -6.23 4.16 0.09
CA GLN A 63 -7.63 4.06 0.51
C GLN A 63 -8.16 5.39 1.05
N THR A 64 -7.38 6.07 1.90
CA THR A 64 -7.72 7.41 2.41
C THR A 64 -7.93 8.42 1.27
N ALA A 65 -7.01 8.45 0.29
CA ALA A 65 -7.09 9.34 -0.86
C ALA A 65 -8.30 9.02 -1.74
N TYR A 66 -8.59 7.72 -1.94
CA TYR A 66 -9.77 7.27 -2.70
C TYR A 66 -11.07 7.77 -2.08
N VAL A 67 -11.24 7.61 -0.76
CA VAL A 67 -12.44 8.10 -0.03
C VAL A 67 -12.55 9.62 -0.08
N SER A 68 -11.43 10.33 0.02
CA SER A 68 -11.43 11.79 -0.09
C SER A 68 -11.86 12.27 -1.47
N LEU A 69 -11.41 11.56 -2.52
CA LEU A 69 -11.79 11.86 -3.92
C LEU A 69 -13.25 11.51 -4.19
N SER A 70 -13.75 10.38 -3.70
CA SER A 70 -15.16 10.00 -3.86
C SER A 70 -16.10 11.00 -3.18
N SER A 71 -15.71 11.50 -1.99
CA SER A 71 -16.45 12.57 -1.30
C SER A 71 -16.46 13.85 -2.13
N ASN A 72 -15.34 14.21 -2.77
CA ASN A 72 -15.28 15.38 -3.65
C ASN A 72 -16.16 15.24 -4.91
N ILE A 73 -16.28 14.01 -5.45
CA ILE A 73 -17.20 13.68 -6.55
C ILE A 73 -18.66 13.84 -6.11
N ALA A 74 -19.01 13.37 -4.92
CA ALA A 74 -20.37 13.49 -4.39
C ALA A 74 -20.82 14.96 -4.23
N LEU A 75 -19.88 15.87 -3.99
CA LEU A 75 -20.12 17.32 -3.94
C LEU A 75 -20.24 17.98 -5.32
N GLY A 76 -19.99 17.26 -6.43
CA GLY A 76 -20.03 17.80 -7.78
C GLY A 76 -18.80 18.62 -8.19
N HIS A 77 -17.75 18.67 -7.35
CA HIS A 77 -16.58 19.51 -7.60
C HIS A 77 -15.52 18.81 -8.45
N ASN A 78 -15.05 19.48 -9.51
CA ASN A 78 -13.89 19.04 -10.31
C ASN A 78 -13.97 17.56 -10.72
N LEU A 79 -15.13 17.14 -11.24
CA LEU A 79 -15.48 15.73 -11.49
C LEU A 79 -14.42 15.01 -12.33
N GLY A 80 -14.01 15.60 -13.46
CA GLY A 80 -13.01 14.98 -14.34
C GLY A 80 -11.66 14.74 -13.66
N LEU A 81 -11.17 15.71 -12.89
CA LEU A 81 -9.92 15.57 -12.15
C LEU A 81 -10.07 14.51 -11.04
N SER A 82 -11.18 14.54 -10.31
CA SER A 82 -11.42 13.63 -9.18
C SER A 82 -11.55 12.18 -9.64
N ILE A 83 -12.31 11.92 -10.71
CA ILE A 83 -12.45 10.60 -11.32
C ILE A 83 -11.10 10.11 -11.85
N GLY A 84 -10.37 10.97 -12.57
CA GLY A 84 -9.05 10.63 -13.09
C GLY A 84 -8.04 10.27 -12.00
N LEU A 85 -7.97 11.07 -10.92
CA LEU A 85 -7.15 10.77 -9.76
C LEU A 85 -7.60 9.49 -9.05
N MET A 86 -8.92 9.26 -8.93
CA MET A 86 -9.46 8.07 -8.28
C MET A 86 -9.07 6.79 -9.03
N ALA A 87 -9.08 6.82 -10.36
CA ALA A 87 -8.61 5.71 -11.20
C ALA A 87 -7.11 5.42 -11.02
N ILE A 88 -6.28 6.46 -11.00
CA ILE A 88 -4.83 6.35 -10.75
C ILE A 88 -4.56 5.73 -9.37
N ILE A 89 -5.24 6.24 -8.32
CA ILE A 89 -5.09 5.76 -6.93
C ILE A 89 -5.54 4.31 -6.79
N ALA A 90 -6.68 3.93 -7.39
CA ALA A 90 -7.16 2.55 -7.37
C ALA A 90 -6.18 1.59 -8.04
N LYS A 91 -5.59 2.00 -9.17
CA LYS A 91 -4.59 1.20 -9.87
C LYS A 91 -3.30 1.08 -9.06
N LEU A 92 -2.82 2.15 -8.43
CA LEU A 92 -1.67 2.11 -7.52
C LEU A 92 -1.91 1.18 -6.32
N TYR A 93 -3.10 1.24 -5.72
CA TYR A 93 -3.50 0.33 -4.65
C TYR A 93 -3.45 -1.13 -5.09
N SER A 94 -4.10 -1.46 -6.21
CA SER A 94 -4.11 -2.83 -6.77
C SER A 94 -2.70 -3.35 -7.06
N GLN A 95 -1.85 -2.51 -7.68
CA GLN A 95 -0.46 -2.88 -7.96
C GLN A 95 0.37 -3.03 -6.67
N SER A 96 0.15 -2.19 -5.66
CA SER A 96 0.83 -2.32 -4.36
C SER A 96 0.44 -3.60 -3.61
N LYS A 97 -0.81 -4.06 -3.75
CA LYS A 97 -1.22 -5.38 -3.22
C LYS A 97 -0.47 -6.51 -3.89
N ARG A 98 -0.36 -6.48 -5.23
CA ARG A 98 0.40 -7.49 -6.00
C ARG A 98 1.87 -7.55 -5.59
N LEU A 99 2.50 -6.40 -5.33
CA LEU A 99 3.88 -6.33 -4.83
C LEU A 99 4.03 -7.00 -3.47
N ASN A 100 3.03 -6.87 -2.59
CA ASN A 100 3.03 -7.53 -1.28
C ASN A 100 2.80 -9.05 -1.41
N SER A 101 1.88 -9.47 -2.28
CA SER A 101 1.59 -10.91 -2.48
C SER A 101 2.79 -11.68 -3.05
N GLN A 102 3.57 -11.06 -3.94
CA GLN A 102 4.79 -11.67 -4.50
C GLN A 102 5.88 -11.90 -3.42
N SER A 103 5.91 -11.10 -2.35
CA SER A 103 6.88 -11.28 -1.27
C SER A 103 6.54 -12.45 -0.35
N ILE A 104 5.25 -12.80 -0.25
CA ILE A 104 4.69 -13.89 0.56
C ILE A 104 4.89 -15.24 -0.14
N SER A 105 4.69 -15.31 -1.46
CA SER A 105 4.88 -16.55 -2.24
C SER A 105 6.32 -17.06 -2.24
N ASN A 106 7.32 -16.19 -2.02
CA ASN A 106 8.73 -16.59 -1.87
C ASN A 106 9.10 -17.07 -0.46
N CYS A 107 8.18 -17.03 0.51
CA CYS A 107 8.41 -17.53 1.88
C CYS A 107 7.90 -18.96 2.10
N ASN A 108 7.05 -19.48 1.21
CA ASN A 108 6.39 -20.78 1.39
C ASN A 108 7.14 -21.97 0.74
N SER A 109 8.41 -21.83 0.36
CA SER A 109 9.19 -22.93 -0.24
C SER A 109 9.95 -23.78 0.78
N TYR A 110 9.79 -23.56 2.08
CA TYR A 110 10.27 -24.50 3.08
C TYR A 110 9.21 -25.60 3.27
N VAL A 111 9.46 -26.73 2.62
CA VAL A 111 8.79 -27.99 2.91
C VAL A 111 8.95 -28.26 4.40
N ILE A 112 7.87 -28.09 5.17
CA ILE A 112 7.80 -28.61 6.53
C ILE A 112 7.77 -30.12 6.36
N GLN A 113 8.91 -30.78 6.52
CA GLN A 113 8.93 -32.23 6.72
C GLN A 113 8.14 -32.51 8.00
N PRO A 114 7.19 -33.47 7.99
CA PRO A 114 6.51 -33.87 9.20
C PRO A 114 7.57 -34.32 10.22
N ILE A 115 7.59 -33.66 11.37
CA ILE A 115 8.38 -34.09 12.51
C ILE A 115 7.77 -35.40 12.97
N ASP A 116 8.53 -36.50 12.89
CA ASP A 116 8.15 -37.77 13.49
C ASP A 116 7.83 -37.54 14.96
N SER A 117 6.62 -37.88 15.38
CA SER A 117 6.18 -37.74 16.75
C SER A 117 6.89 -38.77 17.63
N SER A 118 8.06 -38.42 18.15
CA SER A 118 8.62 -39.13 19.30
C SER A 118 7.81 -38.73 20.53
N THR A 119 7.00 -39.66 21.02
CA THR A 119 6.34 -39.64 22.31
C THR A 119 7.38 -39.53 23.43
N GLU A 120 7.51 -38.34 24.02
CA GLU A 120 8.00 -38.18 25.38
C GLU A 120 6.91 -37.44 26.18
N GLU A 121 6.50 -38.09 27.27
CA GLU A 121 5.45 -37.65 28.18
C GLU A 121 5.92 -36.41 28.97
N ASP A 122 5.42 -35.22 28.62
CA ASP A 122 5.61 -34.03 29.46
C ASP A 122 4.64 -34.06 30.65
N VAL A 123 5.15 -34.58 31.76
CA VAL A 123 4.55 -34.52 33.09
C VAL A 123 4.45 -33.06 33.52
N ILE A 124 3.26 -32.47 33.44
CA ILE A 124 2.91 -31.26 34.19
C ILE A 124 1.67 -31.56 35.05
N SER A 125 1.92 -32.15 36.21
CA SER A 125 0.96 -32.21 37.31
C SER A 125 1.68 -31.84 38.60
N ASP A 126 1.71 -30.55 38.95
CA ASP A 126 1.84 -30.04 40.33
C ASP A 126 2.06 -28.51 40.36
N ILE A 127 1.10 -27.71 39.87
CA ILE A 127 1.12 -26.24 40.07
C ILE A 127 -0.07 -25.75 40.91
N PHE A 128 -1.01 -26.61 41.29
CA PHE A 128 -2.10 -26.23 42.20
C PHE A 128 -2.16 -27.19 43.40
N LYS A 129 -1.39 -26.87 44.44
CA LYS A 129 -1.63 -27.27 45.82
C LYS A 129 -1.59 -26.05 46.70
#